data_AF-R1B882-F1
#
_entry.id   AF-R1B882-F1
#
_cell.length_a   1.000
_cell.length_b   1.000
_cell.length_c   1.000
_cell.angle_alpha   90.00
_cell.angle_beta   90.00
_cell.angle_gamma   90.00
#
_symmetry.space_group_name_H-M   'P 1'
#
loop_
_entity.id
_entity.type
_entity.pdbx_description
1 polymer ?
#
loop_
_entity_poly.entity_id
_entity_poly.type
_entity_poly.pdbx_seq_one_letter_code
_entity_poly.pdbx_strand_id
1 'polypeptide(L)'
;MTTSAEDDDEIVARIPVVLGPVREGASSCLLQYPLRPRWRPYDFAQLSGARIRPKQHQIEMDLRIPAYDGEEGEPPPTCQLTSTVAAHKTAYAMGLLHVGAGATGTAGCADALDGLEASLHLAPLDAVAQMRPTFSQPLEGAADGADAAANPAGGGGREEGGGAEGGGGGGGSEESVMPVFKRAETEKEEEARRSSHAYWLAQREAEPWRELRMHGGGDAATVEVRRQMFGLPS
;
A
#
# COMPACT_ATOMS: atom_id res chain seq x y z
N MET A 1 10.45 58.63 22.38
CA MET A 1 9.91 57.63 23.32
C MET A 1 9.30 56.53 22.49
N THR A 2 9.98 55.39 22.39
CA THR A 2 9.55 54.21 21.65
C THR A 2 8.79 53.29 22.61
N THR A 3 7.46 53.26 22.54
CA THR A 3 6.64 52.27 23.24
C THR A 3 6.50 51.06 22.32
N SER A 4 7.14 49.95 22.71
CA SER A 4 7.05 48.63 22.08
C SER A 4 5.60 48.23 21.88
N ALA A 5 5.23 47.95 20.63
CA ALA A 5 4.04 47.19 20.28
C ALA A 5 4.42 45.71 20.22
N GLU A 6 4.55 45.10 21.39
CA GLU A 6 4.55 43.65 21.57
C GLU A 6 3.24 43.32 22.31
N ASP A 7 2.11 43.54 21.62
CA ASP A 7 0.81 43.07 22.09
C ASP A 7 0.73 41.57 21.79
N ASP A 8 0.84 40.76 22.84
CA ASP A 8 0.60 39.31 22.78
C ASP A 8 -0.86 39.04 22.35
N ASP A 9 -1.06 38.18 21.35
CA ASP A 9 -2.39 37.76 20.89
C ASP A 9 -3.24 37.20 22.05
N GLU A 10 -4.53 37.58 22.11
CA GLU A 10 -5.45 37.12 23.15
C GLU A 10 -5.73 35.61 23.02
N ILE A 11 -5.49 34.87 24.10
CA ILE A 11 -5.80 33.43 24.17
C ILE A 11 -7.31 33.24 24.38
N VAL A 12 -8.03 32.94 23.30
CA VAL A 12 -9.49 32.69 23.32
C VAL A 12 -9.90 31.31 23.86
N ALA A 13 -9.02 30.30 23.80
CA ALA A 13 -9.33 28.95 24.29
C ALA A 13 -8.05 28.15 24.63
N ARG A 14 -8.16 27.28 25.65
CA ARG A 14 -7.11 26.31 26.02
C ARG A 14 -7.64 24.89 25.82
N ILE A 15 -7.11 24.19 24.83
CA ILE A 15 -7.52 22.82 24.51
C ILE A 15 -6.50 21.83 25.09
N PRO A 16 -6.86 21.02 26.10
CA PRO A 16 -5.99 19.96 26.60
C PRO A 16 -5.68 18.95 25.49
N VAL A 17 -4.40 18.61 25.36
CA VAL A 17 -3.91 17.58 24.43
C VAL A 17 -3.62 16.31 25.21
N VAL A 18 -4.30 15.23 24.86
CA VAL A 18 -4.16 13.91 25.48
C VAL A 18 -3.46 12.99 24.49
N LEU A 19 -2.37 12.35 24.92
CA LEU A 19 -1.73 11.31 24.13
C LEU A 19 -2.43 9.97 24.40
N GLY A 20 -2.91 9.34 23.33
CA GLY A 20 -3.48 8.01 23.35
C GLY A 20 -2.44 6.95 23.73
N PRO A 21 -2.87 5.82 24.30
CA PRO A 21 -1.95 4.76 24.72
C PRO A 21 -1.26 4.12 23.51
N VAL A 22 0.03 3.82 23.65
CA VAL A 22 0.74 2.95 22.71
C VAL A 22 0.18 1.54 22.86
N ARG A 23 -0.22 0.92 21.75
CA ARG A 23 -0.87 -0.38 21.77
C ARG A 23 0.12 -1.47 21.42
N GLU A 24 0.37 -2.38 22.36
CA GLU A 24 1.12 -3.59 22.07
C GLU A 24 0.30 -4.53 21.19
N GLY A 25 0.89 -5.00 20.09
CA GLY A 25 0.26 -5.96 19.18
C GLY A 25 -0.79 -5.38 18.22
N ALA A 26 -0.99 -4.06 18.19
CA ALA A 26 -1.83 -3.40 17.20
C ALA A 26 -1.02 -2.39 16.38
N SER A 27 -1.26 -2.34 15.07
CA SER A 27 -0.67 -1.36 14.15
C SER A 27 -1.75 -0.47 13.56
N SER A 28 -1.46 0.81 13.48
CA SER A 28 -2.30 1.85 12.90
C SER A 28 -1.71 2.33 11.58
N CYS A 29 -2.55 2.42 10.56
CA CYS A 29 -2.11 2.86 9.23
C CYS A 29 -3.10 3.86 8.65
N LEU A 30 -2.59 4.94 8.08
CA LEU A 30 -3.37 5.88 7.29
C LEU A 30 -3.36 5.46 5.82
N LEU A 31 -4.51 5.06 5.31
CA LEU A 31 -4.70 4.74 3.89
C LEU A 31 -5.10 5.98 3.10
N GLN A 32 -4.29 6.36 2.13
CA GLN A 32 -4.56 7.46 1.22
C GLN A 32 -4.92 6.92 -0.16
N TYR A 33 -5.86 7.57 -0.84
CA TYR A 33 -6.31 7.20 -2.19
C TYR A 33 -6.07 8.37 -3.16
N PRO A 34 -4.82 8.60 -3.63
CA PRO A 34 -4.48 9.80 -4.40
C PRO A 34 -5.30 10.00 -5.69
N LEU A 35 -5.76 8.90 -6.30
CA LEU A 35 -6.53 8.93 -7.54
C LEU A 35 -8.05 9.03 -7.33
N ARG A 36 -8.52 9.07 -6.07
CA ARG A 36 -9.93 9.23 -5.75
C ARG A 36 -10.21 10.63 -5.19
N PRO A 37 -11.14 11.38 -5.81
CA PRO A 37 -11.58 12.64 -5.24
C PRO A 37 -12.49 12.41 -4.03
N ARG A 38 -12.54 13.38 -3.11
CA ARG A 38 -13.31 13.29 -1.86
C ARG A 38 -14.81 13.01 -2.05
N TRP A 39 -15.40 13.47 -3.15
CA TRP A 39 -16.83 13.28 -3.47
C TRP A 39 -17.14 11.90 -4.06
N ARG A 40 -16.13 11.06 -4.34
CA ARG A 40 -16.27 9.68 -4.82
C ARG A 40 -15.35 8.74 -4.03
N PRO A 41 -15.66 8.49 -2.75
CA PRO A 41 -14.95 7.48 -1.96
C PRO A 41 -15.19 6.07 -2.50
N TYR A 42 -14.31 5.14 -2.14
CA TYR A 42 -14.58 3.72 -2.37
C TYR A 42 -15.72 3.25 -1.46
N ASP A 43 -16.61 2.43 -2.02
CA ASP A 43 -17.63 1.74 -1.25
C ASP A 43 -17.05 0.41 -0.74
N PHE A 44 -16.76 0.36 0.57
CA PHE A 44 -16.21 -0.84 1.21
C PHE A 44 -17.23 -1.97 1.35
N ALA A 45 -18.52 -1.76 1.06
CA ALA A 45 -19.48 -2.86 0.94
C ALA A 45 -19.18 -3.76 -0.28
N GLN A 46 -18.45 -3.22 -1.27
CA GLN A 46 -18.04 -3.94 -2.47
C GLN A 46 -16.71 -4.68 -2.31
N LEU A 47 -16.06 -4.54 -1.16
CA LEU A 47 -14.80 -5.22 -0.87
C LEU A 47 -15.02 -6.74 -0.80
N SER A 48 -14.32 -7.48 -1.65
CA SER A 48 -14.33 -8.94 -1.68
C SER A 48 -13.25 -9.55 -0.78
N GLY A 49 -12.12 -8.86 -0.61
CA GLY A 49 -11.01 -9.34 0.20
C GLY A 49 -10.04 -8.24 0.57
N ALA A 50 -9.36 -8.40 1.71
CA ALA A 50 -8.24 -7.57 2.12
C ALA A 50 -7.14 -8.45 2.68
N ARG A 51 -5.89 -8.13 2.34
CA ARG A 51 -4.71 -8.86 2.80
C ARG A 51 -3.58 -7.92 3.15
N ILE A 52 -2.73 -8.34 4.09
CA ILE A 52 -1.59 -7.56 4.57
C ILE A 52 -0.33 -8.40 4.70
N ARG A 53 0.81 -7.78 4.47
CA ARG A 53 2.14 -8.20 4.93
C ARG A 53 2.56 -7.32 6.11
N PRO A 54 2.42 -7.79 7.37
CA PRO A 54 2.54 -6.94 8.55
C PRO A 54 3.88 -6.22 8.71
N LYS A 55 5.01 -6.86 8.39
CA LYS A 55 6.34 -6.27 8.57
C LYS A 55 6.64 -5.18 7.54
N GLN A 56 6.08 -5.32 6.34
CA GLN A 56 6.24 -4.35 5.25
C GLN A 56 5.13 -3.30 5.20
N HIS A 57 4.08 -3.44 6.01
CA HIS A 57 2.86 -2.64 5.92
C HIS A 57 2.28 -2.59 4.50
N GLN A 58 2.46 -3.67 3.73
CA GLN A 58 1.91 -3.79 2.38
C GLN A 58 0.49 -4.34 2.47
N ILE A 59 -0.47 -3.59 1.97
CA ILE A 59 -1.90 -3.91 2.01
C ILE A 59 -2.41 -4.04 0.58
N GLU A 60 -3.21 -5.07 0.34
CA GLU A 60 -3.96 -5.24 -0.90
C GLU A 60 -5.44 -5.41 -0.60
N MET A 61 -6.27 -4.80 -1.44
CA MET A 61 -7.72 -4.78 -1.31
C MET A 61 -8.34 -5.08 -2.66
N ASP A 62 -9.25 -6.05 -2.71
CA ASP A 62 -9.98 -6.40 -3.91
C ASP A 62 -11.40 -5.83 -3.80
N LEU A 63 -11.76 -4.92 -4.71
CA LEU A 63 -13.07 -4.27 -4.75
C LEU A 63 -13.84 -4.73 -5.99
N ARG A 64 -15.10 -5.10 -5.82
CA ARG A 64 -16.00 -5.40 -6.95
C ARG A 64 -16.44 -4.11 -7.65
N ILE A 65 -16.60 -4.16 -8.97
CA ILE A 65 -17.12 -3.03 -9.76
C ILE A 65 -18.63 -3.25 -10.00
N PRO A 66 -19.52 -2.38 -9.48
CA PRO A 66 -20.95 -2.64 -9.40
C PRO A 66 -21.73 -2.29 -10.69
N ALA A 67 -21.06 -1.72 -11.69
CA ALA A 67 -21.65 -1.24 -12.94
C ALA A 67 -20.88 -1.80 -14.14
N TYR A 68 -20.78 -3.12 -14.21
CA TYR A 68 -20.24 -3.82 -15.37
C TYR A 68 -21.40 -4.22 -16.28
N ASP A 69 -21.35 -3.75 -17.52
CA ASP A 69 -22.23 -4.11 -18.65
C ASP A 69 -21.78 -5.41 -19.32
N GLY A 70 -21.30 -6.36 -18.52
CA GLY A 70 -20.81 -7.65 -18.97
C GLY A 70 -21.90 -8.57 -19.50
N GLU A 71 -21.46 -9.60 -20.22
CA GLU A 71 -22.35 -10.66 -20.69
C GLU A 71 -22.94 -11.43 -19.50
N GLU A 72 -24.17 -11.89 -19.66
CA GLU A 72 -24.91 -12.63 -18.62
C GLU A 72 -24.16 -13.92 -18.26
N GLY A 73 -23.51 -13.95 -17.09
CA GLY A 73 -22.76 -15.11 -16.60
C GLY A 73 -21.29 -14.83 -16.25
N GLU A 74 -20.73 -13.67 -16.63
CA GLU A 74 -19.38 -13.31 -16.23
C GLU A 74 -19.33 -12.75 -14.79
N PRO A 75 -18.33 -13.14 -13.98
CA PRO A 75 -18.12 -12.51 -12.68
C PRO A 75 -17.77 -11.03 -12.89
N PRO A 76 -18.31 -10.10 -12.07
CA PRO A 76 -18.01 -8.69 -12.22
C PRO A 76 -16.50 -8.44 -12.07
N PRO A 77 -15.91 -7.55 -12.88
CA PRO A 77 -14.50 -7.25 -12.80
C PRO A 77 -14.16 -6.71 -11.42
N THR A 78 -12.98 -7.07 -10.95
CA THR A 78 -12.44 -6.61 -9.67
C THR A 78 -11.38 -5.54 -9.93
N CYS A 79 -11.40 -4.51 -9.09
CA CYS A 79 -10.35 -3.50 -9.02
C CYS A 79 -9.48 -3.83 -7.80
N GLN A 80 -8.25 -4.27 -8.05
CA GLN A 80 -7.28 -4.48 -6.99
C GLN A 80 -6.60 -3.15 -6.64
N LEU A 81 -6.55 -2.81 -5.36
CA LEU A 81 -5.76 -1.71 -4.85
C LEU A 81 -4.54 -2.27 -4.13
N THR A 82 -3.36 -1.81 -4.50
CA THR A 82 -2.10 -2.18 -3.85
C THR A 82 -1.51 -0.96 -3.18
N SER A 83 -1.05 -1.14 -1.94
CA SER A 83 -0.44 -0.08 -1.17
C SER A 83 1.02 0.12 -1.55
N THR A 84 1.47 1.37 -1.58
CA THR A 84 2.88 1.73 -1.49
C THR A 84 3.09 2.52 -0.20
N VAL A 85 3.94 2.03 0.69
CA VAL A 85 4.27 2.74 1.94
C VAL A 85 5.15 3.93 1.61
N ALA A 86 4.71 5.11 2.03
CA ALA A 86 5.50 6.32 1.88
C ALA A 86 6.55 6.36 3.00
N ALA A 87 7.83 6.36 2.62
CA ALA A 87 8.92 6.60 3.56
C ALA A 87 8.76 8.01 4.14
N HIS A 88 8.51 8.10 5.43
CA HIS A 88 8.32 9.37 6.12
C HIS A 88 9.51 9.69 7.01
N LYS A 89 9.94 10.95 6.95
CA LYS A 89 11.11 11.44 7.71
C LYS A 89 10.75 11.80 9.17
N THR A 90 9.46 11.86 9.49
CA THR A 90 8.93 12.35 10.77
C THR A 90 7.81 11.46 11.26
N ALA A 91 7.66 11.36 12.58
CA ALA A 91 6.53 10.66 13.19
C ALA A 91 5.20 11.37 12.85
N TYR A 92 4.19 10.59 12.49
CA TYR A 92 2.82 11.07 12.27
C TYR A 92 1.91 10.65 13.43
N ALA A 93 0.87 11.45 13.67
CA ALA A 93 -0.19 11.14 14.61
C ALA A 93 -1.54 11.52 14.02
N MET A 94 -2.58 10.77 14.37
CA MET A 94 -3.97 11.14 14.13
C MET A 94 -4.50 11.90 15.32
N GLY A 95 -5.14 13.05 15.06
CA GLY A 95 -5.83 13.84 16.08
C GLY A 95 -7.34 13.65 16.01
N LEU A 96 -7.96 13.40 17.16
CA LEU A 96 -9.40 13.41 17.34
C LEU A 96 -9.75 14.53 18.33
N LEU A 97 -10.43 15.56 17.84
CA LEU A 97 -11.02 16.58 18.70
C LEU A 97 -12.32 16.02 19.28
N HIS A 98 -12.34 15.79 20.59
CA HIS A 98 -13.53 15.46 21.36
C HIS A 98 -14.11 16.75 21.93
N VAL A 99 -15.38 17.01 21.66
CA VAL A 99 -16.11 18.16 22.21
C VAL A 99 -17.22 17.62 23.09
N GLY A 100 -17.26 18.04 24.36
CA GLY A 100 -18.23 17.58 25.35
C GLY A 100 -19.69 17.84 24.93
N ALA A 101 -20.62 17.15 25.59
CA ALA A 101 -22.04 17.05 25.22
C ALA A 101 -22.88 18.35 25.25
N GLY A 102 -22.24 19.52 25.36
CA GLY A 102 -22.87 20.84 25.19
C GLY A 102 -22.81 21.41 23.77
N ALA A 103 -22.00 20.85 22.86
CA ALA A 103 -21.83 21.35 21.50
C ALA A 103 -22.70 20.61 20.47
N THR A 104 -24.02 20.76 20.56
CA THR A 104 -24.93 20.33 19.48
C THR A 104 -25.19 21.44 18.46
N GLY A 105 -24.24 22.38 18.28
CA GLY A 105 -24.34 23.49 17.34
C GLY A 105 -23.38 23.34 16.19
N THR A 106 -23.90 23.32 14.97
CA THR A 106 -23.15 23.56 13.74
C THR A 106 -22.50 24.95 13.80
N ALA A 107 -21.27 25.04 14.28
CA ALA A 107 -20.49 26.27 14.22
C ALA A 107 -19.02 25.91 13.97
N GLY A 108 -18.65 25.88 12.69
CA GLY A 108 -17.26 26.03 12.30
C GLY A 108 -16.86 27.48 12.53
N CYS A 109 -16.45 27.82 13.74
CA CYS A 109 -15.74 29.05 14.04
C CYS A 109 -15.11 28.95 15.44
N ALA A 110 -13.90 29.50 15.58
CA ALA A 110 -13.11 29.45 16.81
C ALA A 110 -13.82 30.08 18.02
N ASP A 111 -14.81 30.96 17.80
CA ASP A 111 -15.62 31.60 18.84
C ASP A 111 -16.58 30.65 19.58
N ALA A 112 -16.86 29.48 19.00
CA ALA A 112 -17.74 28.48 19.63
C ALA A 112 -17.01 27.56 20.62
N LEU A 113 -15.72 27.79 20.91
CA LEU A 113 -14.97 26.97 21.87
C LEU A 113 -14.95 27.58 23.28
N ASP A 114 -15.39 28.82 23.42
CA ASP A 114 -15.37 29.53 24.69
C ASP A 114 -16.43 28.94 25.64
N GLY A 115 -15.98 28.32 26.73
CA GLY A 115 -16.83 27.60 27.68
C GLY A 115 -17.19 26.15 27.33
N LEU A 116 -16.64 25.59 26.25
CA LEU A 116 -16.85 24.19 25.85
C LEU A 116 -15.71 23.30 26.32
N GLU A 117 -16.05 22.19 26.99
CA GLU A 117 -15.08 21.16 27.36
C GLU A 117 -14.63 20.40 26.09
N ALA A 118 -13.61 20.94 25.41
CA ALA A 118 -12.97 20.30 24.27
C ALA A 118 -11.63 19.67 24.69
N SER A 119 -11.28 18.51 24.13
CA SER A 119 -9.99 17.85 24.33
C SER A 119 -9.50 17.24 23.02
N LEU A 120 -8.21 17.38 22.73
CA LEU A 120 -7.57 16.84 21.52
C LEU A 120 -6.83 15.54 21.88
N HIS A 121 -7.33 14.41 21.40
CA HIS A 121 -6.68 13.11 21.58
C HIS A 121 -5.79 12.79 20.40
N LEU A 122 -4.49 12.57 20.63
CA LEU A 122 -3.52 12.21 19.59
C LEU A 122 -3.14 10.73 19.70
N ALA A 123 -3.24 9.99 18.61
CA ALA A 123 -2.77 8.61 18.52
C ALA A 123 -1.61 8.51 17.51
N PRO A 124 -0.47 7.88 17.86
CA PRO A 124 0.63 7.71 16.92
C PRO A 124 0.19 6.85 15.72
N LEU A 125 0.76 7.12 14.55
CA LEU A 125 0.59 6.33 13.33
C LEU A 125 1.86 5.52 13.03
N ASP A 126 1.70 4.24 12.75
CA ASP A 126 2.83 3.36 12.42
C ASP A 126 3.22 3.46 10.94
N ALA A 127 2.24 3.64 10.06
CA ALA A 127 2.48 3.73 8.62
C ALA A 127 1.50 4.66 7.91
N VAL A 128 1.97 5.27 6.83
CA VAL A 128 1.11 5.96 5.85
C VAL A 128 1.28 5.25 4.52
N ALA A 129 0.17 4.73 3.99
CA ALA A 129 0.18 3.91 2.79
C ALA A 129 -0.70 4.53 1.71
N GLN A 130 -0.14 4.68 0.51
CA GLN A 130 -0.86 5.15 -0.67
C GLN A 130 -1.41 3.96 -1.44
N MET A 131 -2.74 3.85 -1.51
CA MET A 131 -3.44 2.84 -2.27
C MET A 131 -3.57 3.27 -3.73
N ARG A 132 -3.08 2.45 -4.65
CA ARG A 132 -3.18 2.66 -6.10
C ARG A 132 -3.88 1.48 -6.75
N PRO A 133 -4.79 1.71 -7.71
CA PRO A 133 -5.30 0.64 -8.56
C PRO A 133 -4.16 -0.04 -9.30
N THR A 134 -4.16 -1.36 -9.26
CA THR A 134 -3.21 -2.22 -9.96
C THR A 134 -3.99 -3.19 -10.82
N PHE A 135 -3.50 -3.43 -12.03
CA PHE A 135 -4.04 -4.43 -12.95
C PHE A 135 -3.10 -5.64 -12.87
N SER A 136 -3.43 -6.62 -12.01
CA SER A 136 -2.70 -7.88 -11.89
C SER A 136 -3.24 -8.95 -12.83
N GLN A 137 -4.41 -8.72 -13.44
CA GLN A 137 -4.87 -9.59 -14.50
C GLN A 137 -4.00 -9.34 -15.74
N PRO A 138 -3.52 -10.40 -16.40
CA PRO A 138 -2.88 -10.23 -17.70
C PRO A 138 -3.88 -9.50 -18.58
N LEU A 139 -3.50 -8.31 -19.06
CA LEU A 139 -4.21 -7.68 -20.16
C LEU A 139 -4.16 -8.69 -21.29
N GLU A 140 -5.28 -9.36 -21.56
CA GLU A 140 -5.39 -10.35 -22.62
C GLU A 140 -5.01 -9.63 -23.93
N GLY A 141 -3.86 -10.01 -24.51
CA GLY A 141 -3.21 -9.33 -25.64
C GLY A 141 -1.88 -8.61 -25.36
N ALA A 142 -1.45 -8.45 -24.10
CA ALA A 142 -0.13 -7.86 -23.79
C ALA A 142 1.02 -8.89 -23.73
N ALA A 143 0.71 -10.16 -23.45
CA ALA A 143 1.71 -11.24 -23.38
C ALA A 143 2.19 -11.69 -24.76
N ASP A 144 1.33 -11.63 -25.80
CA ASP A 144 1.66 -12.09 -27.15
C ASP A 144 2.70 -11.19 -27.87
N GLY A 145 2.96 -9.98 -27.35
CA GLY A 145 3.90 -9.04 -27.96
C GLY A 145 5.33 -9.10 -27.40
N ALA A 146 5.54 -9.72 -26.23
CA ALA A 146 6.84 -9.70 -25.55
C ALA A 146 7.80 -10.79 -26.06
N ASP A 147 7.28 -11.97 -26.41
CA ASP A 147 8.11 -13.06 -26.94
C ASP A 147 8.44 -12.89 -28.44
N ALA A 148 7.67 -12.09 -29.18
CA ALA A 148 7.91 -11.85 -30.61
C ALA A 148 9.06 -10.86 -30.90
N ALA A 149 9.42 -9.99 -29.94
CA ALA A 149 10.48 -9.00 -30.12
C ALA A 149 11.90 -9.52 -29.74
N ALA A 150 12.00 -10.73 -29.18
CA ALA A 150 13.26 -11.30 -28.70
C ALA A 150 13.99 -12.17 -29.74
N ASN A 151 13.53 -12.23 -31.00
CA ASN A 151 14.21 -12.99 -32.05
C ASN A 151 14.72 -12.08 -33.19
N PRO A 152 15.91 -11.45 -33.05
CA PRO A 152 16.57 -10.76 -34.16
C PRO A 152 17.34 -11.78 -35.00
N ALA A 153 16.64 -12.67 -35.71
CA ALA A 153 17.25 -13.56 -36.70
C ALA A 153 16.42 -13.53 -37.99
N GLY A 154 16.57 -12.45 -38.75
CA GLY A 154 15.89 -12.24 -40.02
C GLY A 154 16.58 -11.22 -40.92
N GLY A 155 17.92 -11.23 -40.95
CA GLY A 155 18.70 -10.48 -41.93
C GLY A 155 18.59 -11.13 -43.31
N GLY A 156 17.67 -10.64 -44.13
CA GLY A 156 17.55 -11.02 -45.54
C GLY A 156 18.69 -10.41 -46.37
N GLY A 157 19.72 -11.21 -46.63
CA GLY A 157 20.73 -10.97 -47.67
C GLY A 157 20.76 -12.18 -48.61
N ARG A 158 20.58 -11.94 -49.91
CA ARG A 158 20.41 -12.93 -50.97
C ARG A 158 21.73 -13.18 -51.71
N GLU A 159 21.87 -14.41 -52.23
CA GLU A 159 22.85 -14.94 -53.23
C GLU A 159 24.26 -15.23 -52.67
N GLU A 160 24.95 -16.34 -52.97
CA GLU A 160 24.87 -17.34 -54.05
C GLU A 160 25.74 -18.57 -53.67
N GLY A 161 25.48 -19.76 -54.23
CA GLY A 161 26.55 -20.73 -54.54
C GLY A 161 26.66 -22.02 -53.71
N GLY A 162 26.01 -23.08 -54.18
CA GLY A 162 26.65 -24.37 -54.52
C GLY A 162 27.09 -25.35 -53.42
N GLY A 163 26.64 -26.61 -53.54
CA GLY A 163 27.32 -27.76 -52.95
C GLY A 163 26.39 -28.79 -52.31
N ALA A 164 26.43 -30.02 -52.83
CA ALA A 164 25.49 -31.10 -52.59
C ALA A 164 25.92 -32.09 -51.48
N GLU A 165 24.95 -32.91 -51.03
CA GLU A 165 25.05 -34.23 -50.36
C GLU A 165 25.69 -34.27 -48.96
N GLY A 166 25.20 -35.03 -47.97
CA GLY A 166 24.14 -36.02 -47.87
C GLY A 166 24.22 -36.71 -46.49
N GLY A 167 23.29 -37.63 -46.20
CA GLY A 167 23.48 -38.72 -45.23
C GLY A 167 23.03 -38.44 -43.79
N GLY A 168 22.14 -39.30 -43.27
CA GLY A 168 21.54 -39.21 -41.94
C GLY A 168 22.25 -40.01 -40.84
N GLY A 169 21.55 -40.18 -39.71
CA GLY A 169 21.91 -41.14 -38.64
C GLY A 169 22.02 -40.52 -37.25
N GLY A 170 21.18 -40.97 -36.31
CA GLY A 170 21.14 -40.49 -34.93
C GLY A 170 22.26 -40.97 -34.02
N GLY A 171 22.28 -40.45 -32.79
CA GLY A 171 23.14 -40.89 -31.70
C GLY A 171 22.90 -40.04 -30.44
N GLY A 172 22.71 -40.69 -29.29
CA GLY A 172 22.21 -40.09 -28.04
C GLY A 172 23.09 -38.99 -27.44
N SER A 173 22.42 -37.99 -26.86
CA SER A 173 23.05 -36.94 -26.07
C SER A 173 23.29 -37.45 -24.64
N GLU A 174 24.54 -37.77 -24.34
CA GLU A 174 25.04 -37.96 -22.98
C GLU A 174 24.95 -36.63 -22.22
N GLU A 175 24.14 -36.60 -21.15
CA GLU A 175 23.99 -35.44 -20.28
C GLU A 175 25.24 -35.27 -19.43
N SER A 176 26.12 -34.36 -19.85
CA SER A 176 27.26 -33.96 -19.04
C SER A 176 26.79 -33.05 -17.89
N VAL A 177 26.58 -33.64 -16.72
CA VAL A 177 26.36 -32.89 -15.47
C VAL A 177 27.70 -32.30 -15.04
N MET A 178 27.99 -31.07 -15.46
CA MET A 178 29.14 -30.34 -14.94
C MET A 178 28.89 -29.97 -13.47
N PRO A 179 29.75 -30.38 -12.52
CA PRO A 179 29.63 -29.93 -11.14
C PRO A 179 29.99 -28.45 -11.05
N VAL A 180 28.99 -27.62 -10.75
CA VAL A 180 29.20 -26.19 -10.48
C VAL A 180 29.91 -26.05 -9.14
N PHE A 181 31.22 -25.86 -9.17
CA PHE A 181 32.01 -25.52 -7.99
C PHE A 181 31.62 -24.12 -7.51
N LYS A 182 30.92 -24.03 -6.37
CA LYS A 182 30.65 -22.75 -5.71
C LYS A 182 31.98 -22.17 -5.22
N ARG A 183 32.49 -21.14 -5.90
CA ARG A 183 33.56 -20.29 -5.35
C ARG A 183 33.07 -19.72 -4.02
N ALA A 184 33.91 -19.80 -2.99
CA ALA A 184 33.67 -19.09 -1.74
C ALA A 184 33.58 -17.60 -2.06
N GLU A 185 32.41 -17.05 -1.84
CA GLU A 185 32.08 -15.69 -2.23
C GLU A 185 32.84 -14.69 -1.36
N THR A 186 33.31 -13.62 -1.98
CA THR A 186 34.02 -12.58 -1.23
C THR A 186 33.06 -11.70 -0.46
N GLU A 187 33.45 -11.23 0.73
CA GLU A 187 32.64 -10.38 1.62
C GLU A 187 32.03 -9.15 0.90
N LYS A 188 32.77 -8.62 -0.09
CA LYS A 188 32.34 -7.50 -0.93
C LYS A 188 31.20 -7.87 -1.91
N GLU A 189 31.19 -9.11 -2.42
CA GLU A 189 30.11 -9.63 -3.25
C GLU A 189 28.88 -9.96 -2.41
N GLU A 190 29.06 -10.43 -1.18
CA GLU A 190 27.95 -10.60 -0.23
C GLU A 190 27.29 -9.26 0.10
N GLU A 191 28.07 -8.21 0.35
CA GLU A 191 27.54 -6.87 0.64
C GLU A 191 26.87 -6.23 -0.59
N ALA A 192 27.42 -6.44 -1.80
CA ALA A 192 26.79 -6.08 -3.06
C ALA A 192 25.46 -6.83 -3.28
N ARG A 193 25.39 -8.11 -2.91
CA ARG A 193 24.13 -8.86 -2.96
C ARG A 193 23.14 -8.35 -1.94
N ARG A 194 23.55 -8.11 -0.68
CA ARG A 194 22.66 -7.60 0.38
C ARG A 194 22.12 -6.20 0.07
N SER A 195 22.89 -5.37 -0.62
CA SER A 195 22.45 -4.05 -1.08
C SER A 195 21.66 -4.09 -2.40
N SER A 196 21.66 -5.22 -3.11
CA SER A 196 20.93 -5.34 -4.38
C SER A 196 19.42 -5.24 -4.17
N HIS A 197 18.75 -4.52 -5.07
CA HIS A 197 17.29 -4.42 -5.09
C HIS A 197 16.61 -5.78 -5.20
N ALA A 198 17.24 -6.74 -5.89
CA ALA A 198 16.75 -8.12 -6.01
C ALA A 198 16.68 -8.85 -4.66
N TYR A 199 17.68 -8.64 -3.79
CA TYR A 199 17.67 -9.21 -2.44
C TYR A 199 16.56 -8.60 -1.57
N TRP A 200 16.40 -7.28 -1.62
CA TRP A 200 15.31 -6.60 -0.93
C TRP A 200 13.94 -7.04 -1.45
N LEU A 201 13.77 -7.21 -2.76
CA LEU A 201 12.52 -7.69 -3.35
C LEU A 201 12.22 -9.13 -2.94
N ALA A 202 13.23 -10.01 -2.94
CA ALA A 202 13.07 -11.40 -2.51
C ALA A 202 12.69 -11.49 -1.02
N GLN A 203 13.30 -10.69 -0.14
CA GLN A 203 12.88 -10.60 1.25
C GLN A 203 11.44 -10.09 1.38
N ARG A 204 11.06 -9.12 0.55
CA ARG A 204 9.70 -8.58 0.54
C ARG A 204 8.66 -9.60 0.08
N GLU A 205 8.99 -10.38 -0.94
CA GLU A 205 8.10 -11.41 -1.48
C GLU A 205 8.01 -12.64 -0.57
N ALA A 206 9.06 -12.94 0.19
CA ALA A 206 9.09 -14.05 1.13
C ALA A 206 8.12 -13.88 2.31
N GLU A 207 7.64 -12.66 2.60
CA GLU A 207 6.63 -12.47 3.65
C GLU A 207 5.25 -12.97 3.19
N PRO A 208 4.62 -13.90 3.94
CA PRO A 208 3.31 -14.41 3.58
C PRO A 208 2.23 -13.36 3.78
N TRP A 209 1.25 -13.36 2.86
CA TRP A 209 0.03 -12.60 3.02
C TRP A 209 -0.81 -13.14 4.17
N ARG A 210 -1.38 -12.23 4.97
CA ARG A 210 -2.39 -12.53 5.99
C ARG A 210 -3.71 -11.92 5.56
N GLU A 211 -4.76 -12.72 5.59
CA GLU A 211 -6.11 -12.21 5.32
C GLU A 211 -6.60 -11.33 6.47
N LEU A 212 -7.32 -10.26 6.11
CA LEU A 212 -7.89 -9.30 7.03
C LEU A 212 -9.41 -9.38 6.99
N ARG A 213 -10.02 -9.38 8.18
CA ARG A 213 -11.45 -9.14 8.34
C ARG A 213 -11.71 -7.65 8.47
N MET A 214 -12.56 -7.13 7.61
CA MET A 214 -12.95 -5.72 7.64
C MET A 214 -14.18 -5.51 8.51
N HIS A 215 -14.11 -4.48 9.34
CA HIS A 215 -15.20 -4.05 10.21
C HIS A 215 -15.70 -2.68 9.72
N GLY A 216 -17.02 -2.52 9.65
CA GLY A 216 -17.64 -1.26 9.24
C GLY A 216 -17.52 -0.19 10.33
N GLY A 217 -17.77 1.08 9.97
CA GLY A 217 -17.68 2.20 10.91
C GLY A 217 -18.65 2.12 12.10
N GLY A 218 -19.80 1.46 11.92
CA GLY A 218 -20.81 1.26 12.97
C GLY A 218 -20.68 -0.04 13.75
N ASP A 219 -19.68 -0.88 13.47
CA ASP A 219 -19.50 -2.13 14.19
C ASP A 219 -18.95 -1.86 15.61
N ALA A 220 -19.42 -2.62 16.60
CA ALA A 220 -19.00 -2.49 18.00
C ALA A 220 -17.48 -2.68 18.14
N ALA A 221 -16.89 -3.57 17.34
CA ALA A 221 -15.44 -3.77 17.30
C ALA A 221 -14.69 -2.49 16.87
N THR A 222 -15.19 -1.77 15.86
CA THR A 222 -14.58 -0.52 15.38
C THR A 222 -14.69 0.59 16.42
N VAL A 223 -15.84 0.71 17.09
CA VAL A 223 -16.06 1.69 18.16
C VAL A 223 -15.11 1.45 19.32
N GLU A 224 -14.96 0.20 19.74
CA GLU A 224 -14.05 -0.18 20.82
C GLU A 224 -12.59 0.05 20.44
N VAL A 225 -12.17 -0.32 19.23
CA VAL A 225 -10.80 -0.04 18.75
C VAL A 225 -10.52 1.46 18.70
N ARG A 226 -11.47 2.27 18.22
CA ARG A 226 -11.36 3.74 18.21
C ARG A 226 -11.22 4.28 19.63
N ARG A 227 -12.06 3.79 20.55
CA ARG A 227 -12.03 4.19 21.96
C ARG A 227 -10.68 3.89 22.59
N GLN A 228 -10.17 2.68 22.41
CA GLN A 228 -8.85 2.27 22.90
C GLN A 228 -7.72 3.08 22.27
N MET A 229 -7.79 3.37 20.97
CA MET A 229 -6.75 4.12 20.26
C MET A 229 -6.59 5.55 20.79
N PHE A 230 -7.69 6.21 21.14
CA PHE A 230 -7.68 7.59 21.63
C PHE A 230 -7.76 7.69 23.16
N GLY A 231 -7.87 6.58 23.89
CA GLY A 231 -8.01 6.59 25.35
C GLY A 231 -9.32 7.22 25.83
N LEU A 232 -10.42 7.02 25.09
CA LEU A 232 -11.71 7.62 25.41
C LEU A 232 -12.41 6.87 26.57
N PRO A 233 -13.16 7.58 27.43
CA PRO A 233 -13.91 6.96 28.54
C PRO A 233 -15.02 6.00 28.05
N SER A 234 -15.48 5.11 28.94
CA SER A 234 -16.56 4.12 28.69
C SER A 234 -17.94 4.72 28.70
#